data_AF-A0A1B2YXM3-F1
#
_entry.id   AF-A0A1B2YXM3-F1
#
_cell.length_a   1.000
_cell.length_b   1.000
_cell.length_c   1.000
_cell.angle_alpha   90.00
_cell.angle_beta   90.00
_cell.angle_gamma   90.00
#
_symmetry.space_group_name_H-M   'P 1'
#
loop_
_entity.id
_entity.type
_entity.pdbx_description
1 polymer ?
#
loop_
_entity_poly.entity_id
_entity_poly.type
_entity_poly.pdbx_seq_one_letter_code
_entity_poly.pdbx_strand_id
1 'polypeptide(L)'
;MSKHIFECIDAHTCGNPVRLILTEKPDLEGISMSEKRLDFLKKFDWIRKSLMFEPRGHDMMSGGMIFPPHDSKNDFAILFLETSGCLPMCGHGTIGIVTIALEENLVKPKVEGILNIEVPAGVVQVTYQKKTKK
;
A
#
# COMPACT_ATOMS: atom_id res chain seq x y z
N MET A 1 -16.28 18.40 -15.34
CA MET A 1 -15.49 18.01 -14.15
C MET A 1 -15.07 16.55 -14.34
N SER A 2 -13.79 16.23 -14.17
CA SER A 2 -13.37 14.84 -14.11
C SER A 2 -13.91 14.20 -12.82
N LYS A 3 -14.41 12.97 -12.92
CA LYS A 3 -14.88 12.17 -11.78
C LYS A 3 -13.92 11.01 -11.62
N HIS A 4 -13.36 10.83 -10.43
CA HIS A 4 -12.50 9.71 -10.07
C HIS A 4 -13.24 8.80 -9.07
N ILE A 5 -13.07 7.49 -9.20
CA ILE A 5 -13.70 6.48 -8.34
C ILE A 5 -12.62 5.55 -7.79
N PHE A 6 -12.41 5.61 -6.48
CA PHE A 6 -11.45 4.77 -5.78
C PHE A 6 -12.19 3.67 -5.02
N GLU A 7 -11.92 2.41 -5.36
CA GLU A 7 -12.28 1.27 -4.53
C GLU A 7 -11.21 1.09 -3.47
N CYS A 8 -11.65 1.01 -2.21
CA CYS A 8 -10.76 0.92 -1.06
C CYS A 8 -11.25 -0.18 -0.12
N ILE A 9 -10.31 -0.85 0.54
CA ILE A 9 -10.58 -1.74 1.66
C ILE A 9 -9.92 -1.13 2.89
N ASP A 10 -10.74 -0.81 3.89
CA ASP A 10 -10.27 -0.26 5.16
C ASP A 10 -10.16 -1.40 6.18
N ALA A 11 -9.05 -1.40 6.91
CA ALA A 11 -8.79 -2.29 8.04
C ALA A 11 -8.09 -1.51 9.16
N HIS A 12 -7.66 -2.22 10.19
CA HIS A 12 -6.76 -1.65 11.20
C HIS A 12 -5.71 -2.67 11.64
N THR A 13 -4.56 -2.17 12.07
CA THR A 13 -3.54 -2.95 12.78
C THR A 13 -3.43 -2.42 14.20
N CYS A 14 -3.91 -3.21 15.18
CA CYS A 14 -3.95 -2.83 16.59
C CYS A 14 -4.57 -1.44 16.84
N GLY A 15 -5.66 -1.12 16.13
CA GLY A 15 -6.37 0.17 16.22
C GLY A 15 -5.88 1.28 15.28
N ASN A 16 -4.70 1.14 14.66
CA ASN A 16 -4.24 2.10 13.66
C ASN A 16 -4.90 1.82 12.30
N PRO A 17 -5.58 2.81 11.68
CA PRO A 17 -6.34 2.59 10.45
C PRO A 17 -5.42 2.37 9.25
N VAL A 18 -5.80 1.48 8.35
CA VAL A 18 -5.10 1.17 7.11
C VAL A 18 -6.10 1.09 5.96
N ARG A 19 -5.98 2.01 4.99
CA ARG A 19 -6.77 2.05 3.76
C ARG A 19 -5.97 1.50 2.58
N LEU A 20 -6.34 0.35 2.05
CA LEU A 20 -5.75 -0.19 0.82
C LEU A 20 -6.56 0.29 -0.40
N ILE A 21 -5.90 1.02 -1.30
CA ILE A 21 -6.52 1.54 -2.53
C ILE A 21 -6.29 0.55 -3.68
N LEU A 22 -7.39 0.13 -4.32
CA LEU A 22 -7.39 -0.94 -5.33
C LEU A 22 -7.41 -0.42 -6.77
N THR A 23 -8.17 0.65 -7.04
CA THR A 23 -8.36 1.21 -8.39
C THR A 23 -7.67 2.57 -8.55
N GLU A 24 -7.65 3.10 -9.78
CA GLU A 24 -7.12 4.43 -10.11
C GLU A 24 -5.66 4.65 -9.65
N LYS A 25 -4.83 3.61 -9.78
CA LYS A 25 -3.40 3.69 -9.45
C LYS A 25 -2.68 4.48 -10.56
N PRO A 26 -1.96 5.57 -10.23
CA PRO A 26 -1.23 6.32 -11.24
C PRO A 26 -0.08 5.49 -11.80
N ASP A 27 0.23 5.69 -13.08
CA ASP A 27 1.45 5.18 -13.68
C ASP A 27 2.63 6.04 -13.18
N LEU A 28 3.47 5.43 -12.34
CA LEU A 28 4.60 6.09 -11.69
C LEU A 28 5.90 5.82 -12.45
N GLU A 29 6.64 6.89 -12.71
CA GLU A 29 7.98 6.83 -13.31
C GLU A 29 9.04 6.51 -12.23
N GLY A 30 10.00 5.65 -12.59
CA GLY A 30 11.13 5.30 -11.74
C GLY A 30 11.49 3.83 -11.78
N ILE A 31 12.77 3.52 -11.57
CA ILE A 31 13.29 2.14 -11.52
C ILE A 31 13.28 1.57 -10.10
N SER A 32 12.95 2.39 -9.11
CA SER A 32 12.85 2.00 -7.70
C SER A 32 11.60 2.57 -7.05
N MET A 33 11.18 1.97 -5.93
CA MET A 33 10.07 2.51 -5.13
C MET A 33 10.35 3.90 -4.55
N SER A 34 11.61 4.24 -4.34
CA SER A 34 12.00 5.60 -3.89
C SER A 34 11.76 6.64 -4.99
N GLU A 35 12.14 6.34 -6.23
CA GLU A 35 11.88 7.22 -7.37
C GLU A 35 10.37 7.34 -7.65
N LYS A 36 9.64 6.21 -7.65
CA LYS A 36 8.18 6.23 -7.82
C LYS A 36 7.46 7.02 -6.74
N ARG A 37 7.97 6.98 -5.50
CA ARG A 37 7.48 7.83 -4.40
C ARG A 37 7.68 9.31 -4.68
N LEU A 38 8.84 9.71 -5.19
CA LEU A 38 9.10 11.11 -5.55
C LEU A 38 8.21 11.55 -6.72
N ASP A 39 8.02 10.69 -7.72
CA ASP A 39 7.13 10.95 -8.86
C ASP A 39 5.67 11.10 -8.41
N PHE A 40 5.20 10.22 -7.52
CA PHE A 40 3.88 10.31 -6.91
C PHE A 40 3.68 11.64 -6.18
N LEU A 41 4.62 12.04 -5.32
CA LEU A 41 4.52 13.31 -4.60
C LEU A 41 4.53 14.52 -5.55
N LYS A 42 5.24 14.43 -6.67
CA LYS A 42 5.33 15.52 -7.66
C LYS A 42 4.06 15.66 -8.50
N LYS A 43 3.47 14.54 -8.95
CA LYS A 43 2.40 14.54 -9.97
C LYS A 43 1.01 14.18 -9.40
N PHE A 44 0.97 13.36 -8.35
CA PHE A 44 -0.25 12.66 -7.92
C PHE A 44 -0.59 12.83 -6.43
N ASP A 45 0.08 13.74 -5.70
CA ASP A 45 -0.17 13.97 -4.27
C ASP A 45 -1.63 14.37 -3.95
N TRP A 46 -2.36 14.87 -4.96
CA TRP A 46 -3.79 15.13 -4.84
C TRP A 46 -4.59 13.87 -4.48
N ILE A 47 -4.15 12.67 -4.87
CA ILE A 47 -4.81 11.39 -4.51
C ILE A 47 -4.68 11.15 -3.01
N ARG A 48 -3.45 11.25 -2.48
CA ARG A 48 -3.19 11.15 -1.03
C ARG A 48 -4.02 12.18 -0.27
N LYS A 49 -4.00 13.44 -0.74
CA LYS A 49 -4.75 14.50 -0.08
C LYS A 49 -6.25 14.23 -0.05
N SER A 50 -6.80 13.70 -1.16
CA SER A 50 -8.23 13.43 -1.29
C SER A 50 -8.70 12.26 -0.43
N LEU A 51 -7.84 11.28 -0.18
CA LEU A 51 -8.21 10.03 0.50
C LEU A 51 -7.78 9.97 1.97
N MET A 52 -6.75 10.71 2.38
CA MET A 52 -6.22 10.68 3.75
C MET A 52 -6.77 11.82 4.62
N PHE A 53 -7.02 13.02 4.07
CA PHE A 53 -7.58 14.12 4.84
C PHE A 53 -9.10 14.10 4.88
N GLU A 54 -9.66 14.89 5.79
CA GLU A 54 -11.08 15.21 5.81
C GLU A 54 -11.54 15.76 4.43
N PRO A 55 -12.75 15.40 3.98
CA PRO A 55 -13.81 14.70 4.72
C PRO A 55 -13.79 13.17 4.60
N ARG A 56 -12.84 12.58 3.86
CA ARG A 56 -12.84 11.13 3.53
C ARG A 56 -11.92 10.30 4.42
N GLY A 57 -10.92 10.94 5.00
CA GLY A 57 -10.08 10.39 6.06
C GLY A 57 -10.16 11.28 7.30
N HIS A 58 -9.06 11.32 8.04
CA HIS A 58 -8.88 12.08 9.27
C HIS A 58 -7.38 12.12 9.59
N ASP A 59 -6.96 12.88 10.60
CA ASP A 59 -5.53 13.14 10.88
C ASP A 59 -4.64 11.91 11.09
N MET A 60 -5.24 10.79 11.49
CA MET A 60 -4.56 9.50 11.72
C MET A 60 -4.70 8.51 10.56
N MET A 61 -5.34 8.90 9.45
CA MET A 61 -5.55 8.00 8.32
C MET A 61 -4.22 7.65 7.65
N SER A 62 -3.99 6.34 7.51
CA SER A 62 -2.86 5.79 6.78
C SER A 62 -3.35 4.76 5.77
N GLY A 63 -2.56 4.49 4.76
CA GLY A 63 -2.95 3.56 3.71
C GLY A 63 -1.84 3.31 2.72
N GLY A 64 -2.20 2.71 1.59
CA GLY A 64 -1.25 2.50 0.51
C GLY A 64 -1.86 1.90 -0.73
N MET A 65 -1.00 1.75 -1.73
CA MET A 65 -1.31 1.13 -3.01
C MET A 65 -0.31 -0.01 -3.26
N ILE A 66 -0.83 -1.12 -3.78
CA ILE A 66 -0.02 -2.24 -4.24
C ILE A 66 0.31 -2.06 -5.72
N PHE A 67 1.60 -2.20 -6.05
CA PHE A 67 2.12 -2.19 -7.41
C PHE A 67 2.83 -3.52 -7.72
N PRO A 68 3.01 -3.85 -9.01
CA PRO A 68 3.93 -4.91 -9.40
C PRO A 68 5.34 -4.65 -8.84
N PRO A 69 6.09 -5.71 -8.50
CA PRO A 69 7.47 -5.58 -8.05
C PRO A 69 8.39 -5.14 -9.21
N HIS A 70 9.49 -4.46 -8.90
CA HIS A 70 10.54 -4.12 -9.87
C HIS A 70 11.45 -5.32 -10.12
N ASP A 71 11.87 -6.03 -9.06
CA ASP A 71 12.57 -7.30 -9.18
C ASP A 71 11.55 -8.44 -9.14
N SER A 72 11.55 -9.24 -10.20
CA SER A 72 10.73 -10.45 -10.32
C SER A 72 10.91 -11.49 -9.20
N LYS A 73 11.94 -11.39 -8.38
CA LYS A 73 12.14 -12.22 -7.17
C LYS A 73 11.22 -11.81 -6.02
N ASN A 74 10.75 -10.57 -6.00
CA ASN A 74 9.85 -10.03 -4.98
C ASN A 74 8.38 -10.26 -5.37
N ASP A 75 7.49 -10.28 -4.39
CA ASP A 75 6.07 -10.59 -4.60
C ASP A 75 5.30 -9.38 -5.14
N PHE A 76 5.48 -8.21 -4.52
CA PHE A 76 4.86 -6.95 -4.93
C PHE A 76 5.55 -5.76 -4.28
N ALA A 77 5.12 -4.55 -4.63
CA ALA A 77 5.59 -3.31 -4.05
C ALA A 77 4.46 -2.53 -3.36
N ILE A 78 4.78 -1.78 -2.31
CA ILE A 78 3.83 -0.92 -1.59
C ILE A 78 4.29 0.53 -1.61
N LEU A 79 3.40 1.43 -2.02
CA LEU A 79 3.53 2.86 -1.78
C LEU A 79 2.66 3.28 -0.60
N PHE A 80 3.26 3.76 0.48
CA PHE A 80 2.52 4.19 1.68
C PHE A 80 2.03 5.63 1.56
N LEU A 81 0.79 5.86 1.95
CA LEU A 81 0.12 7.15 1.91
C LEU A 81 -0.38 7.50 3.31
N GLU A 82 0.05 8.64 3.84
CA GLU A 82 -0.38 9.14 5.14
C GLU A 82 -0.70 10.63 5.08
N THR A 83 -1.33 11.16 6.13
CA THR A 83 -1.52 12.61 6.32
C THR A 83 -0.17 13.35 6.38
N SER A 84 0.83 12.73 7.02
CA SER A 84 2.21 13.23 7.13
C SER A 84 3.00 13.25 5.81
N GLY A 85 2.55 12.48 4.80
CA GLY A 85 3.17 12.42 3.48
C GLY A 85 3.15 11.02 2.88
N CYS A 86 4.00 10.77 1.90
CA CYS A 86 4.27 9.42 1.42
C CYS A 86 5.47 8.88 2.19
N LEU A 87 5.29 7.84 3.01
CA LEU A 87 6.35 7.33 3.88
C LEU A 87 7.26 6.33 3.17
N PRO A 88 8.56 6.28 3.51
CA PRO A 88 9.45 5.25 2.97
C PRO A 88 9.17 3.84 3.47
N MET A 89 8.64 3.70 4.70
CA MET A 89 8.22 2.45 5.31
C MET A 89 7.15 2.76 6.37
N CYS A 90 6.19 1.84 6.54
CA CYS A 90 5.17 1.92 7.58
C CYS A 90 4.87 0.51 8.12
N GLY A 91 5.20 0.26 9.39
CA GLY A 91 5.09 -1.08 9.98
C GLY A 91 3.66 -1.58 10.10
N HIS A 92 2.77 -0.78 10.71
CA HIS A 92 1.35 -1.12 10.83
C HIS A 92 0.67 -1.16 9.45
N GLY A 93 1.02 -0.24 8.56
CA GLY A 93 0.53 -0.23 7.17
C GLY A 93 0.93 -1.49 6.41
N THR A 94 2.16 -1.98 6.60
CA THR A 94 2.62 -3.24 5.98
C THR A 94 1.79 -4.42 6.48
N ILE A 95 1.58 -4.54 7.80
CA ILE A 95 0.78 -5.63 8.37
C ILE A 95 -0.66 -5.58 7.81
N GLY A 96 -1.32 -4.42 7.89
CA GLY A 96 -2.69 -4.27 7.41
C GLY A 96 -2.85 -4.52 5.91
N ILE A 97 -1.96 -3.96 5.08
CA ILE A 97 -2.01 -4.15 3.63
C ILE A 97 -1.75 -5.61 3.26
N VAL A 98 -0.78 -6.28 3.90
CA VAL A 98 -0.50 -7.70 3.66
C VAL A 98 -1.69 -8.57 4.05
N THR A 99 -2.31 -8.30 5.20
CA THR A 99 -3.51 -9.02 5.63
C THR A 99 -4.62 -8.88 4.60
N ILE A 100 -4.97 -7.65 4.20
CA ILE A 100 -6.01 -7.41 3.19
C ILE A 100 -5.63 -8.12 1.87
N ALA A 101 -4.39 -7.97 1.41
CA ALA A 101 -3.95 -8.52 0.14
C ALA A 101 -4.06 -10.05 0.07
N LEU A 102 -3.80 -10.73 1.19
CA LEU A 102 -3.92 -12.18 1.30
C LEU A 102 -5.37 -12.64 1.45
N GLU A 103 -6.17 -11.96 2.29
CA GLU A 103 -7.58 -12.34 2.53
C GLU A 103 -8.46 -12.12 1.31
N GLU A 104 -8.21 -11.03 0.58
CA GLU A 104 -8.95 -10.64 -0.62
C GLU A 104 -8.34 -11.22 -1.91
N ASN A 105 -7.34 -12.11 -1.78
CA ASN A 105 -6.66 -12.77 -2.90
C ASN A 105 -6.09 -11.80 -3.96
N LEU A 106 -5.71 -10.58 -3.54
CA LEU A 106 -5.15 -9.54 -4.41
C LEU A 106 -3.72 -9.85 -4.83
N VAL A 107 -3.01 -10.63 -4.01
CA VAL A 107 -1.64 -11.10 -4.29
C VAL A 107 -1.56 -12.60 -4.09
N LYS A 108 -0.72 -13.25 -4.90
CA LYS A 108 -0.39 -14.67 -4.73
C LYS A 108 1.08 -14.77 -4.29
N PRO A 109 1.33 -15.21 -3.05
CA PRO A 109 2.69 -15.45 -2.57
C PRO A 109 3.43 -16.42 -3.49
N LYS A 110 4.68 -16.12 -3.82
CA LYS A 110 5.58 -17.04 -4.52
C LYS A 110 5.95 -18.24 -3.64
N VAL A 111 6.12 -17.99 -2.34
CA VAL A 111 6.40 -19.00 -1.32
C VAL A 111 5.38 -18.84 -0.20
N GLU A 112 4.58 -19.89 0.07
CA GLU A 112 3.56 -19.80 1.11
C GLU A 112 4.20 -19.56 2.50
N GLY A 113 3.66 -18.58 3.23
CA GLY A 113 4.14 -18.15 4.54
C GLY A 113 5.17 -17.01 4.51
N ILE A 114 5.68 -16.64 3.34
CA ILE A 114 6.70 -15.59 3.18
C ILE A 114 6.32 -14.66 2.02
N LEU A 115 6.51 -13.36 2.20
CA LEU A 115 6.41 -12.35 1.15
C LEU A 115 7.65 -11.46 1.17
N ASN A 116 8.26 -11.22 0.01
CA ASN A 116 9.26 -10.18 -0.16
C ASN A 116 8.60 -8.97 -0.82
N ILE A 117 8.53 -7.86 -0.09
CA ILE A 117 7.78 -6.67 -0.48
C ILE A 117 8.74 -5.52 -0.70
N GLU A 118 8.65 -4.87 -1.85
CA GLU A 118 9.41 -3.67 -2.13
C GLU A 118 8.72 -2.44 -1.56
N VAL A 119 9.42 -1.70 -0.72
CA VAL A 119 8.98 -0.39 -0.22
C VAL A 119 10.04 0.65 -0.53
N PRO A 120 9.75 1.97 -0.46
CA PRO A 120 10.77 2.97 -0.78
C PRO A 120 12.03 2.90 0.11
N ALA A 121 11.93 2.33 1.32
CA ALA A 121 13.09 2.08 2.20
C ALA A 121 13.92 0.83 1.85
N GLY A 122 13.49 0.00 0.89
CA GLY A 122 14.15 -1.26 0.51
C GLY A 122 13.20 -2.45 0.51
N VAL A 123 13.74 -3.66 0.37
CA VAL A 123 12.95 -4.90 0.41
C VAL A 123 12.70 -5.30 1.87
N VAL A 124 11.44 -5.58 2.21
CA VAL A 124 10.99 -6.07 3.50
C VAL A 124 10.48 -7.50 3.33
N GLN A 125 11.04 -8.43 4.10
CA GLN A 125 10.53 -9.79 4.17
C GLN A 125 9.47 -9.87 5.27
N VAL A 126 8.27 -10.31 4.90
CA VAL A 126 7.15 -10.53 5.80
C VAL A 126 6.90 -12.02 5.94
N THR A 127 6.82 -12.50 7.18
CA THR A 127 6.35 -13.86 7.48
C THR A 127 4.91 -13.80 7.96
N TYR A 128 4.05 -14.65 7.42
CA TYR A 128 2.63 -14.70 7.80
C TYR A 128 2.18 -16.14 8.07
N GLN A 129 1.08 -16.28 8.81
CA GLN A 129 0.43 -17.57 9.06
C GLN A 129 -1.02 -17.49 8.62
N LYS A 130 -1.44 -18.40 7.72
CA LYS A 130 -2.86 -18.61 7.44
C LYS A 130 -3.40 -19.66 8.41
N LYS A 131 -4.32 -19.26 9.28
CA LYS A 131 -5.10 -20.23 10.05
C LYS A 131 -6.21 -20.75 9.13
N THR A 132 -6.26 -22.05 8.92
CA THR A 132 -7.44 -22.68 8.30
C THR A 132 -8.65 -22.33 9.17
N LYS A 133 -9.68 -21.73 8.58
CA LYS A 133 -10.96 -21.51 9.29
C LYS A 133 -11.40 -22.87 9.84
N LYS A 134 -11.58 -22.94 11.16
CA LYS A 134 -12.23 -24.08 11.82
C LYS A 134 -13.68 -24.17 11.37
#